data_AF-A0A7C7DSZ0-F1
#
_entry.id   AF-A0A7C7DSZ0-F1
#
_cell.length_a   1.000
_cell.length_b   1.000
_cell.length_c   1.000
_cell.angle_alpha   90.00
_cell.angle_beta   90.00
_cell.angle_gamma   90.00
#
_symmetry.space_group_name_H-M   'P 1'
#
loop_
_entity.id
_entity.type
_entity.pdbx_description
1 polymer ?
#
loop_
_entity_poly.entity_id
_entity_poly.type
_entity_poly.pdbx_seq_one_letter_code
_entity_poly.pdbx_strand_id
1 'polypeptide(L)'
;MSKPVIPILPLDDRSVNYECLQMLGEAAGFRVLLPPKAWLGTPWRVGDMPRLHDWLLEQSPHADALIVAIDTLGYGGLVNSRRSTDSLETVLARLACLRAIKQAQPQTTLLAFNVLMRITRGNDAEEEKAYWADYGARIFRLSYLEDRAAMAVGTAAEAEEIAALRREIPPELVEDFLAGRARNHAVNRTMIDWAAAGVFDYLIIPQDDTVDYGWNIAESRRLRRYVSTIGAADRVSIYPGTDETAMLLLARYAAQRAGFTPRVRLRYSGSTSDQVITAYEDRPMTEMVKAH
;
A
#
# COMPACT_ATOMS: atom_id res chain seq x y z
N MET A 1 21.47 16.78 22.38
CA MET A 1 21.60 15.89 21.20
C MET A 1 20.74 16.46 20.10
N SER A 2 21.19 16.43 18.84
CA SER A 2 20.35 16.84 17.70
C SER A 2 19.13 15.93 17.59
N LYS A 3 17.97 16.49 17.19
CA LYS A 3 16.77 15.70 16.93
C LYS A 3 17.05 14.75 15.74
N PRO A 4 16.67 13.46 15.81
CA PRO A 4 16.77 12.54 14.69
C PRO A 4 16.03 13.09 13.46
N VAL A 5 16.64 12.96 12.28
CA VAL A 5 16.10 13.46 11.02
C VAL A 5 15.47 12.33 10.24
N ILE A 6 14.18 12.48 9.91
CA ILE A 6 13.37 11.43 9.27
C ILE A 6 12.76 12.00 7.98
N PRO A 7 13.44 11.87 6.82
CA PRO A 7 12.82 12.17 5.54
C PRO A 7 11.76 11.12 5.22
N ILE A 8 10.58 11.58 4.85
CA ILE A 8 9.45 10.74 4.46
C ILE A 8 9.02 11.15 3.05
N LEU A 9 8.96 10.16 2.15
CA LEU A 9 8.24 10.30 0.89
C LEU A 9 6.82 9.76 1.11
N PRO A 10 5.81 10.64 1.29
CA PRO A 10 4.47 10.22 1.67
C PRO A 10 3.68 9.67 0.48
N LEU A 11 2.52 9.08 0.77
CA LEU A 11 1.65 8.46 -0.23
C LEU A 11 0.97 9.49 -1.17
N ASP A 12 0.58 10.65 -0.63
CA ASP A 12 -0.05 11.77 -1.33
C ASP A 12 0.02 13.06 -0.47
N ASP A 13 -0.70 14.11 -0.87
CA ASP A 13 -0.72 15.42 -0.20
C ASP A 13 -1.85 15.61 0.83
N ARG A 14 -2.66 14.58 1.08
CA ARG A 14 -3.74 14.62 2.08
C ARG A 14 -3.15 14.73 3.49
N SER A 15 -3.88 15.36 4.40
CA SER A 15 -3.32 15.67 5.72
C SER A 15 -2.90 14.47 6.56
N VAL A 16 -3.59 13.34 6.41
CA VAL A 16 -3.22 12.06 7.03
C VAL A 16 -1.83 11.58 6.59
N ASN A 17 -1.46 11.85 5.34
CA ASN A 17 -0.18 11.50 4.74
C ASN A 17 0.87 12.63 4.80
N TYR A 18 0.53 13.81 5.34
CA TYR A 18 1.44 14.97 5.32
C TYR A 18 1.51 15.67 6.68
N GLU A 19 0.52 16.50 7.04
CA GLU A 19 0.53 17.23 8.31
C GLU A 19 0.59 16.31 9.53
N CYS A 20 -0.14 15.19 9.52
CA CYS A 20 -0.16 14.24 10.63
C CYS A 20 1.21 13.59 10.86
N LEU A 21 2.03 13.39 9.82
CA LEU A 21 3.40 12.90 9.96
C LEU A 21 4.30 13.90 10.67
N GLN A 22 4.14 15.20 10.37
CA GLN A 22 4.90 16.26 11.05
C GLN A 22 4.52 16.33 12.52
N MET A 23 3.21 16.30 12.83
CA MET A 23 2.69 16.30 14.20
C MET A 23 3.17 15.09 15.00
N LEU A 24 3.09 13.89 14.42
CA LEU A 24 3.56 12.66 15.07
C LEU A 24 5.08 12.68 15.26
N GLY A 25 5.82 13.15 14.25
CA GLY A 25 7.27 13.30 14.33
C GLY A 25 7.69 14.26 15.44
N GLU A 26 7.04 15.42 15.54
CA GLU A 26 7.30 16.38 16.61
C GLU A 26 7.00 15.80 17.99
N ALA A 27 5.86 15.11 18.15
CA ALA A 27 5.49 14.42 19.38
C ALA A 27 6.50 13.33 19.77
N ALA A 28 7.11 12.66 18.80
CA ALA A 28 8.18 11.66 18.99
C ALA A 28 9.58 12.27 19.19
N GLY A 29 9.71 13.60 19.15
CA GLY A 29 11.01 14.29 19.28
C GLY A 29 11.88 14.24 18.01
N PHE A 30 11.28 13.94 16.86
CA PHE A 30 11.93 13.85 15.56
C PHE A 30 11.79 15.14 14.74
N ARG A 31 12.69 15.31 13.78
CA ARG A 31 12.57 16.29 12.70
C ARG A 31 12.16 15.56 11.43
N VAL A 32 10.86 15.59 11.12
CA VAL A 32 10.33 15.02 9.88
C VAL A 32 10.56 15.99 8.72
N LEU A 33 11.13 15.49 7.63
CA LEU A 33 11.29 16.21 6.37
C LEU A 33 10.34 15.63 5.33
N LEU A 34 9.62 16.49 4.63
CA LEU A 34 8.68 16.11 3.57
C LEU A 34 9.02 16.91 2.31
N PRO A 35 8.84 16.33 1.11
CA PRO A 35 8.95 17.09 -0.13
C PRO A 35 7.79 18.11 -0.21
N PRO A 36 7.95 19.22 -0.93
CA PRO A 36 6.85 20.15 -1.18
C PRO A 36 5.59 19.46 -1.73
N LYS A 37 4.42 19.78 -1.17
CA LYS A 37 3.11 19.23 -1.62
C LYS A 37 2.87 19.36 -3.12
N ALA A 38 3.35 20.45 -3.74
CA ALA A 38 3.20 20.67 -5.17
C ALA A 38 3.88 19.60 -6.04
N TRP A 39 4.83 18.85 -5.50
CA TRP A 39 5.50 17.74 -6.20
C TRP A 39 4.76 16.41 -6.00
N LEU A 40 3.88 16.31 -5.01
CA LEU A 40 3.12 15.09 -4.73
C LEU A 40 1.92 14.95 -5.68
N GLY A 41 1.56 13.69 -5.93
CA GLY A 41 0.39 13.35 -6.73
C GLY A 41 -0.91 13.54 -5.97
N THR A 42 -1.98 13.76 -6.73
CA THR A 42 -3.37 13.85 -6.28
C THR A 42 -4.24 13.06 -7.26
N PRO A 43 -5.56 12.91 -7.02
CA PRO A 43 -6.45 12.33 -8.04
C PRO A 43 -6.43 13.06 -9.39
N TRP A 44 -5.98 14.32 -9.41
CA TRP A 44 -6.02 15.22 -10.57
C TRP A 44 -4.64 15.54 -11.16
N ARG A 45 -3.56 15.13 -10.49
CA ARG A 45 -2.18 15.45 -10.88
C ARG A 45 -1.24 14.30 -10.57
N VAL A 46 -0.41 13.94 -11.54
CA VAL A 46 0.71 13.01 -11.31
C VAL A 46 1.85 13.74 -10.59
N GLY A 47 2.44 13.12 -9.58
CA GLY A 47 3.59 13.67 -8.86
C GLY A 47 4.82 13.85 -9.76
N ASP A 48 5.65 14.83 -9.42
CA ASP A 48 6.89 15.17 -10.11
C ASP A 48 8.00 14.17 -9.72
N MET A 49 7.94 12.97 -10.31
CA MET A 49 8.84 11.85 -9.99
C MET A 49 10.33 12.21 -10.05
N PRO A 50 10.84 12.97 -11.06
CA PRO A 50 12.24 13.41 -11.07
C PRO A 50 12.60 14.24 -9.83
N ARG A 51 11.78 15.22 -9.45
CA ARG A 51 12.06 16.02 -8.24
C ARG A 51 11.96 15.22 -6.95
N LEU A 52 11.00 14.29 -6.86
CA LEU A 52 10.86 13.42 -5.70
C LEU A 52 12.06 12.46 -5.57
N HIS A 53 12.55 11.95 -6.68
CA HIS A 53 13.76 11.13 -6.75
C HIS A 53 14.99 11.91 -6.27
N ASP A 54 15.23 13.09 -6.84
CA ASP A 54 16.39 13.92 -6.49
C ASP A 54 16.33 14.38 -5.03
N TRP A 55 15.15 14.78 -4.56
CA TRP A 55 14.92 15.11 -3.16
C TRP A 55 15.26 13.94 -2.24
N LEU A 56 14.84 12.72 -2.57
CA LEU A 56 15.13 11.54 -1.76
C LEU A 56 16.65 11.28 -1.68
N LEU A 57 17.36 11.40 -2.81
CA LEU A 57 18.82 11.26 -2.85
C LEU A 57 19.53 12.34 -2.04
N GLU A 58 19.07 13.59 -2.09
CA GLU A 58 19.63 14.70 -1.31
C GLU A 58 19.42 14.52 0.20
N GLN A 59 18.24 14.03 0.63
CA GLN A 59 17.94 13.86 2.05
C GLN A 59 18.60 12.61 2.66
N SER A 60 18.83 11.57 1.87
CA SER A 60 19.27 10.26 2.37
C SER A 60 20.56 10.33 3.21
N PRO A 61 21.67 10.98 2.79
CA PRO A 61 22.95 11.01 3.52
C PRO A 61 22.93 11.54 4.96
N HIS A 62 21.85 12.23 5.34
CA HIS A 62 21.71 12.86 6.66
C HIS A 62 20.56 12.26 7.47
N ALA A 63 19.94 11.18 6.98
CA ALA A 63 18.78 10.57 7.60
C ALA A 63 19.16 9.56 8.69
N ASP A 64 18.51 9.64 9.85
CA ASP A 64 18.52 8.57 10.85
C ASP A 64 17.63 7.39 10.41
N ALA A 65 16.54 7.70 9.70
CA ALA A 65 15.66 6.75 9.04
C ALA A 65 14.97 7.39 7.83
N LEU A 66 14.57 6.56 6.87
CA LEU A 66 13.83 6.93 5.68
C LEU A 66 12.52 6.13 5.65
N ILE A 67 11.41 6.79 5.34
CA ILE A 67 10.11 6.14 5.11
C ILE A 67 9.67 6.47 3.69
N VAL A 68 9.41 5.44 2.87
CA VAL A 68 9.15 5.63 1.43
C VAL A 68 7.86 4.93 1.00
N ALA A 69 6.91 5.71 0.49
CA ALA A 69 5.80 5.21 -0.32
C ALA A 69 6.32 4.83 -1.71
N ILE A 70 6.31 3.53 -2.01
CA ILE A 70 6.74 2.98 -3.29
C ILE A 70 5.84 3.45 -4.43
N ASP A 71 4.53 3.61 -4.17
CA ASP A 71 3.57 4.16 -5.12
C ASP A 71 3.97 5.58 -5.58
N THR A 72 4.42 6.41 -4.64
CA THR A 72 4.86 7.78 -4.91
C THR A 72 6.16 7.82 -5.70
N LEU A 73 7.16 7.02 -5.32
CA LEU A 73 8.45 7.01 -6.03
C LEU A 73 8.34 6.37 -7.43
N GLY A 74 7.63 5.25 -7.53
CA GLY A 74 7.53 4.46 -8.75
C GLY A 74 6.55 5.02 -9.77
N TYR A 75 5.45 5.62 -9.29
CA TYR A 75 4.34 6.06 -10.13
C TYR A 75 3.96 7.52 -9.94
N GLY A 76 4.54 8.27 -8.99
CA GLY A 76 4.12 9.64 -8.73
C GLY A 76 2.83 9.76 -7.91
N GLY A 77 2.41 8.70 -7.22
CA GLY A 77 1.35 8.74 -6.21
C GLY A 77 0.41 7.54 -6.28
N LEU A 78 -0.38 7.35 -5.20
CA LEU A 78 -1.33 6.23 -5.08
C LEU A 78 -2.27 6.10 -6.28
N VAL A 79 -2.99 7.17 -6.62
CA VAL A 79 -3.96 7.14 -7.72
C VAL A 79 -3.27 6.85 -9.06
N ASN A 80 -2.08 7.42 -9.29
CA ASN A 80 -1.37 7.17 -10.54
C ASN A 80 -0.82 5.73 -10.63
N SER A 81 -0.54 5.06 -9.52
CA SER A 81 -0.16 3.63 -9.52
C SER A 81 -1.24 2.74 -10.16
N ARG A 82 -2.52 3.11 -9.99
CA ARG A 82 -3.69 2.41 -10.53
C ARG A 82 -3.91 2.71 -12.01
N ARG A 83 -3.56 3.92 -12.45
CA ARG A 83 -3.81 4.43 -13.81
C ARG A 83 -2.64 4.26 -14.78
N SER A 84 -1.42 4.20 -14.27
CA SER A 84 -0.20 4.24 -15.08
C SER A 84 -0.18 3.14 -16.15
N THR A 85 0.39 3.46 -17.30
CA THR A 85 0.69 2.53 -18.39
C THR A 85 2.18 2.19 -18.47
N ASP A 86 2.98 2.66 -17.52
CA ASP A 86 4.41 2.36 -17.46
C ASP A 86 4.66 0.85 -17.38
N SER A 87 5.75 0.39 -18.01
CA SER A 87 6.19 -0.99 -17.90
C SER A 87 6.71 -1.28 -16.49
N LEU A 88 6.71 -2.57 -16.11
CA LEU A 88 7.34 -3.01 -14.86
C LEU A 88 8.80 -2.58 -14.78
N GLU A 89 9.54 -2.68 -15.89
CA GLU A 89 10.95 -2.29 -15.96
C GLU A 89 11.15 -0.80 -15.65
N THR A 90 10.35 0.08 -16.25
CA THR A 90 10.41 1.53 -16.00
C THR A 90 10.15 1.84 -14.52
N VAL A 91 9.16 1.20 -13.90
CA VAL A 91 8.85 1.39 -12.48
C VAL A 91 10.01 0.91 -11.61
N LEU A 92 10.54 -0.29 -11.85
CA LEU A 92 11.66 -0.85 -11.09
C LEU A 92 12.95 -0.03 -11.26
N ALA A 93 13.16 0.57 -12.43
CA ALA A 93 14.29 1.46 -12.67
C ALA A 93 14.22 2.71 -11.78
N ARG A 94 13.03 3.32 -11.61
CA ARG A 94 12.83 4.45 -10.70
C ARG A 94 13.07 4.07 -9.24
N LEU A 95 12.66 2.87 -8.85
CA LEU A 95 12.84 2.36 -7.47
C LEU A 95 14.28 1.93 -7.16
N ALA A 96 15.14 1.75 -8.18
CA ALA A 96 16.49 1.22 -8.00
C ALA A 96 17.37 2.08 -7.08
N CYS A 97 17.09 3.38 -6.96
CA CYS A 97 17.79 4.28 -6.07
C CYS A 97 17.71 3.86 -4.59
N LEU A 98 16.64 3.17 -4.15
CA LEU A 98 16.49 2.70 -2.78
C LEU A 98 17.56 1.68 -2.38
N ARG A 99 17.92 0.78 -3.31
CA ARG A 99 19.05 -0.15 -3.10
C ARG A 99 20.37 0.58 -3.04
N ALA A 100 20.58 1.57 -3.90
CA ALA A 100 21.79 2.38 -3.90
C ALA A 100 21.95 3.16 -2.59
N ILE A 101 20.85 3.73 -2.07
CA ILE A 101 20.82 4.40 -0.76
C ILE A 101 21.23 3.43 0.35
N LYS A 102 20.59 2.24 0.44
CA LYS A 102 20.92 1.26 1.50
C LYS A 102 22.36 0.74 1.38
N GLN A 103 22.86 0.53 0.16
CA GLN A 103 24.25 0.11 -0.07
C GLN A 103 25.26 1.18 0.36
N ALA A 104 25.00 2.45 0.04
CA ALA A 104 25.85 3.56 0.45
C ALA A 104 25.77 3.84 1.95
N GLN A 105 24.64 3.54 2.58
CA GLN A 105 24.36 3.84 3.98
C GLN A 105 23.72 2.64 4.71
N PRO A 106 24.49 1.56 4.98
CA PRO A 106 23.92 0.33 5.53
C PRO A 106 23.27 0.50 6.92
N GLN A 107 23.68 1.54 7.67
CA GLN A 107 23.19 1.84 9.02
C GLN A 107 21.87 2.61 9.02
N THR A 108 21.50 3.25 7.91
CA THR A 108 20.23 3.99 7.83
C THR A 108 19.07 3.01 7.85
N THR A 109 18.09 3.25 8.72
CA THR A 109 16.85 2.44 8.74
C THR A 109 16.00 2.85 7.55
N LEU A 110 15.75 1.93 6.62
CA LEU A 110 14.91 2.16 5.44
C LEU A 110 13.61 1.38 5.59
N LEU A 111 12.52 2.11 5.77
CA LEU A 111 11.16 1.59 5.89
C LEU A 111 10.40 1.93 4.61
N ALA A 112 9.60 0.99 4.12
CA ALA A 112 8.85 1.20 2.89
C ALA A 112 7.44 0.65 2.99
N PHE A 113 6.58 1.14 2.10
CA PHE A 113 5.27 0.54 1.88
C PHE A 113 4.81 0.70 0.44
N ASN A 114 4.05 -0.28 -0.05
CA ASN A 114 3.45 -0.26 -1.38
C ASN A 114 2.02 -0.77 -1.31
N VAL A 115 1.06 0.02 -1.73
CA VAL A 115 -0.36 -0.31 -1.59
C VAL A 115 -0.73 -1.42 -2.56
N LEU A 116 -1.42 -2.44 -2.05
CA LEU A 116 -2.05 -3.44 -2.89
C LEU A 116 -3.20 -2.77 -3.64
N MET A 117 -3.16 -2.83 -4.97
CA MET A 117 -4.15 -2.14 -5.81
C MET A 117 -5.58 -2.53 -5.43
N ARG A 118 -6.40 -1.56 -5.01
CA ARG A 118 -7.80 -1.79 -4.62
C ARG A 118 -8.69 -2.21 -5.79
N ILE A 119 -9.94 -2.55 -5.47
CA ILE A 119 -11.03 -2.74 -6.42
C ILE A 119 -12.27 -2.08 -5.81
N THR A 120 -12.63 -0.87 -6.27
CA THR A 120 -13.77 -0.16 -5.67
C THR A 120 -15.10 -0.79 -6.11
N ARG A 121 -16.10 -0.74 -5.22
CA ARG A 121 -17.40 -1.39 -5.43
C ARG A 121 -18.33 -0.62 -6.37
N GLY A 122 -18.07 0.69 -6.50
CA GLY A 122 -18.95 1.63 -7.18
C GLY A 122 -18.48 1.96 -8.60
N ASN A 123 -19.40 2.56 -9.33
CA ASN A 123 -19.12 3.20 -10.60
C ASN A 123 -18.62 4.63 -10.34
N ASP A 124 -17.31 4.78 -10.23
CA ASP A 124 -16.65 6.06 -10.00
C ASP A 124 -15.22 6.05 -10.55
N ALA A 125 -14.88 7.03 -11.39
CA ALA A 125 -13.57 7.16 -12.01
C ALA A 125 -12.68 8.23 -11.35
N GLU A 126 -13.06 8.83 -10.21
CA GLU A 126 -12.27 9.88 -9.55
C GLU A 126 -10.83 9.45 -9.28
N GLU A 127 -10.62 8.19 -8.90
CA GLU A 127 -9.28 7.63 -8.63
C GLU A 127 -8.95 6.37 -9.45
N GLU A 128 -9.84 5.98 -10.36
CA GLU A 128 -9.66 4.82 -11.25
C GLU A 128 -9.52 5.27 -12.72
N LYS A 129 -9.32 4.34 -13.65
CA LYS A 129 -9.33 4.64 -15.08
C LYS A 129 -10.75 5.01 -15.54
N ALA A 130 -10.87 5.77 -16.64
CA ALA A 130 -12.15 6.36 -17.08
C ALA A 130 -13.30 5.34 -17.22
N TYR A 131 -13.02 4.12 -17.69
CA TYR A 131 -14.02 3.07 -17.86
C TYR A 131 -14.66 2.60 -16.54
N TRP A 132 -14.08 2.94 -15.40
CA TRP A 132 -14.62 2.56 -14.09
C TRP A 132 -15.95 3.26 -13.79
N ALA A 133 -16.19 4.44 -14.38
CA ALA A 133 -17.47 5.14 -14.25
C ALA A 133 -18.65 4.33 -14.81
N ASP A 134 -18.42 3.47 -15.80
CA ASP A 134 -19.49 2.70 -16.45
C ASP A 134 -19.48 1.22 -16.06
N TYR A 135 -18.30 0.65 -15.79
CA TYR A 135 -18.10 -0.79 -15.58
C TYR A 135 -17.55 -1.17 -14.20
N GLY A 136 -17.20 -0.21 -13.35
CA GLY A 136 -16.51 -0.45 -12.07
C GLY A 136 -17.21 -1.46 -11.16
N ALA A 137 -18.51 -1.27 -10.91
CA ALA A 137 -19.30 -2.18 -10.08
C ALA A 137 -19.39 -3.60 -10.68
N ARG A 138 -19.43 -3.72 -12.01
CA ARG A 138 -19.48 -5.01 -12.71
C ARG A 138 -18.13 -5.72 -12.67
N ILE A 139 -17.03 -4.99 -12.86
CA ILE A 139 -15.67 -5.53 -12.74
C ILE A 139 -15.40 -5.97 -11.29
N PHE A 140 -15.80 -5.17 -10.30
CA PHE A 140 -15.74 -5.57 -8.89
C PHE A 140 -16.53 -6.85 -8.62
N ARG A 141 -17.78 -6.94 -9.10
CA ARG A 141 -18.61 -8.13 -8.91
C ARG A 141 -18.01 -9.35 -9.57
N LEU A 142 -17.51 -9.23 -10.80
CA LEU A 142 -16.80 -10.30 -11.50
C LEU A 142 -15.60 -10.78 -10.67
N SER A 143 -14.79 -9.83 -10.18
CA SER A 143 -13.62 -10.11 -9.35
C SER A 143 -13.96 -10.90 -8.08
N TYR A 144 -15.02 -10.49 -7.38
CA TYR A 144 -15.51 -11.14 -6.17
C TYR A 144 -15.96 -12.58 -6.44
N LEU A 145 -16.75 -12.79 -7.49
CA LEU A 145 -17.30 -14.10 -7.84
C LEU A 145 -16.22 -15.08 -8.34
N GLU A 146 -15.28 -14.62 -9.15
CA GLU A 146 -14.20 -15.47 -9.64
C GLU A 146 -13.29 -15.93 -8.50
N ASP A 147 -13.04 -15.07 -7.51
CA ASP A 147 -12.27 -15.48 -6.34
C ASP A 147 -13.02 -16.53 -5.50
N ARG A 148 -14.33 -16.36 -5.31
CA ARG A 148 -15.17 -17.38 -4.64
C ARG A 148 -15.17 -18.71 -5.38
N ALA A 149 -15.27 -18.68 -6.71
CA ALA A 149 -15.20 -19.87 -7.54
C ALA A 149 -13.83 -20.55 -7.40
N ALA A 150 -12.73 -19.78 -7.42
CA ALA A 150 -11.37 -20.29 -7.21
C ALA A 150 -11.16 -20.88 -5.80
N MET A 151 -11.88 -20.38 -4.79
CA MET A 151 -11.89 -20.90 -3.42
C MET A 151 -12.84 -22.09 -3.21
N ALA A 152 -13.50 -22.58 -4.27
CA ALA A 152 -14.48 -23.67 -4.23
C ALA A 152 -15.67 -23.41 -3.28
N VAL A 153 -16.06 -22.14 -3.10
CA VAL A 153 -17.22 -21.71 -2.31
C VAL A 153 -18.30 -21.02 -3.15
N GLY A 154 -18.11 -21.00 -4.48
CA GLY A 154 -19.09 -20.47 -5.43
C GLY A 154 -20.27 -21.42 -5.67
N THR A 155 -21.41 -20.84 -6.03
CA THR A 155 -22.65 -21.57 -6.39
C THR A 155 -22.84 -21.68 -7.90
N ALA A 156 -23.75 -22.55 -8.36
CA ALA A 156 -24.08 -22.66 -9.79
C ALA A 156 -24.67 -21.35 -10.37
N ALA A 157 -25.50 -20.65 -9.59
CA ALA A 157 -26.04 -19.34 -9.98
C ALA A 157 -24.93 -18.28 -10.12
N GLU A 158 -23.93 -18.30 -9.24
CA GLU A 158 -22.76 -17.41 -9.36
C GLU A 158 -21.91 -17.74 -10.60
N ALA A 159 -21.82 -19.02 -11.00
CA ALA A 159 -21.13 -19.40 -12.23
C ALA A 159 -21.85 -18.86 -13.49
N GLU A 160 -23.18 -18.88 -13.51
CA GLU A 160 -23.98 -18.25 -14.57
C GLU A 160 -23.82 -16.72 -14.56
N GLU A 161 -23.77 -16.10 -13.38
CA GLU A 161 -23.53 -14.65 -13.22
C GLU A 161 -22.15 -14.24 -13.75
N ILE A 162 -21.09 -15.02 -13.48
CA ILE A 162 -19.76 -14.81 -14.06
C ILE A 162 -19.83 -14.82 -15.59
N ALA A 163 -20.53 -15.80 -16.18
CA ALA A 163 -20.70 -15.90 -17.63
C ALA A 163 -21.53 -14.74 -18.23
N ALA A 164 -22.49 -14.19 -17.48
CA ALA A 164 -23.23 -12.99 -17.87
C ALA A 164 -22.34 -11.76 -17.82
N LEU A 165 -21.63 -11.51 -16.71
CA LEU A 165 -20.73 -10.37 -16.54
C LEU A 165 -19.63 -10.35 -17.60
N ARG A 166 -19.05 -11.50 -17.96
CA ARG A 166 -18.04 -11.61 -19.04
C ARG A 166 -18.58 -11.30 -20.43
N ARG A 167 -19.90 -11.35 -20.66
CA ARG A 167 -20.54 -10.90 -21.91
C ARG A 167 -20.88 -9.41 -21.88
N GLU A 168 -21.16 -8.87 -20.70
CA GLU A 168 -21.53 -7.46 -20.52
C GLU A 168 -20.34 -6.50 -20.49
N ILE A 169 -19.20 -6.96 -19.95
CA ILE A 169 -18.00 -6.14 -19.81
C ILE A 169 -17.12 -6.35 -21.06
N PRO A 170 -16.75 -5.29 -21.79
CA PRO A 170 -15.79 -5.39 -22.87
C PRO A 170 -14.47 -6.05 -22.39
N PRO A 171 -14.01 -7.15 -23.01
CA PRO A 171 -12.86 -7.93 -22.53
C PRO A 171 -11.58 -7.10 -22.34
N GLU A 172 -11.34 -6.13 -23.23
CA GLU A 172 -10.18 -5.26 -23.20
C GLU A 172 -10.07 -4.42 -21.91
N LEU A 173 -11.21 -4.10 -21.27
CA LEU A 173 -11.22 -3.34 -20.01
C LEU A 173 -10.79 -4.23 -18.83
N VAL A 174 -11.23 -5.49 -18.84
CA VAL A 174 -10.79 -6.47 -17.84
C VAL A 174 -9.31 -6.79 -18.02
N GLU A 175 -8.86 -6.97 -19.26
CA GLU A 175 -7.45 -7.21 -19.59
C GLU A 175 -6.55 -6.05 -19.16
N ASP A 176 -6.94 -4.81 -19.48
CA ASP A 176 -6.21 -3.61 -19.04
C ASP A 176 -6.15 -3.49 -17.51
N PHE A 177 -7.26 -3.74 -16.81
CA PHE A 177 -7.29 -3.71 -15.35
C PHE A 177 -6.36 -4.77 -14.76
N LEU A 178 -6.48 -6.03 -15.22
CA LEU A 178 -5.66 -7.15 -14.77
C LEU A 178 -4.17 -6.95 -15.10
N ALA A 179 -3.83 -6.29 -16.20
CA ALA A 179 -2.45 -5.94 -16.53
C ALA A 179 -1.86 -4.94 -15.51
N GLY A 180 -2.63 -3.93 -15.12
CA GLY A 180 -2.24 -3.00 -14.04
C GLY A 180 -2.01 -3.72 -12.72
N ARG A 181 -2.92 -4.63 -12.35
CA ARG A 181 -2.81 -5.47 -11.14
C ARG A 181 -1.58 -6.39 -11.19
N ALA A 182 -1.34 -7.06 -12.31
CA ALA A 182 -0.19 -7.93 -12.49
C ALA A 182 1.13 -7.16 -12.30
N ARG A 183 1.20 -5.92 -12.80
CA ARG A 183 2.35 -5.03 -12.58
C ARG A 183 2.50 -4.64 -11.10
N ASN A 184 1.45 -4.17 -10.43
CA ASN A 184 1.50 -3.84 -8.99
C ASN A 184 1.90 -5.08 -8.15
N HIS A 185 1.36 -6.26 -8.47
CA HIS A 185 1.73 -7.51 -7.82
C HIS A 185 3.21 -7.87 -8.03
N ALA A 186 3.74 -7.67 -9.23
CA ALA A 186 5.16 -7.89 -9.52
C ALA A 186 6.09 -6.90 -8.78
N VAL A 187 5.68 -5.63 -8.67
CA VAL A 187 6.38 -4.64 -7.83
C VAL A 187 6.35 -5.06 -6.36
N ASN A 188 5.18 -5.41 -5.81
CA ASN A 188 5.04 -5.91 -4.44
C ASN A 188 5.96 -7.11 -4.17
N ARG A 189 5.99 -8.09 -5.07
CA ARG A 189 6.89 -9.24 -4.97
C ARG A 189 8.35 -8.82 -4.95
N THR A 190 8.74 -7.87 -5.80
CA THR A 190 10.12 -7.35 -5.85
C THR A 190 10.49 -6.60 -4.56
N MET A 191 9.56 -5.83 -3.98
CA MET A 191 9.78 -5.15 -2.70
C MET A 191 9.93 -6.15 -1.55
N ILE A 192 9.18 -7.26 -1.57
CA ILE A 192 9.34 -8.37 -0.63
C ILE A 192 10.74 -8.99 -0.76
N ASP A 193 11.19 -9.26 -1.99
CA ASP A 193 12.54 -9.80 -2.23
C ASP A 193 13.62 -8.84 -1.71
N TRP A 194 13.41 -7.53 -1.86
CA TRP A 194 14.31 -6.49 -1.34
C TRP A 194 14.31 -6.44 0.20
N ALA A 195 13.16 -6.60 0.86
CA ALA A 195 13.08 -6.71 2.32
C ALA A 195 13.81 -7.97 2.84
N ALA A 196 13.61 -9.11 2.17
CA ALA A 196 14.31 -10.36 2.48
C ALA A 196 15.84 -10.20 2.32
N ALA A 197 16.28 -9.47 1.29
CA ALA A 197 17.69 -9.15 1.06
C ALA A 197 18.26 -8.06 1.98
N GLY A 198 17.46 -7.48 2.88
CA GLY A 198 17.91 -6.44 3.83
C GLY A 198 18.02 -5.04 3.25
N VAL A 199 17.41 -4.78 2.08
CA VAL A 199 17.26 -3.42 1.55
C VAL A 199 16.33 -2.62 2.46
N PHE A 200 15.19 -3.20 2.82
CA PHE A 200 14.24 -2.63 3.76
C PHE A 200 14.39 -3.29 5.13
N ASP A 201 14.46 -2.46 6.17
CA ASP A 201 14.40 -2.91 7.57
C ASP A 201 12.97 -3.34 7.94
N TYR A 202 11.96 -2.75 7.28
CA TYR A 202 10.58 -3.21 7.33
C TYR A 202 9.79 -2.76 6.09
N LEU A 203 8.89 -3.63 5.63
CA LEU A 203 7.99 -3.38 4.52
C LEU A 203 6.54 -3.66 4.95
N ILE A 204 5.65 -2.73 4.65
CA ILE A 204 4.20 -2.95 4.76
C ILE A 204 3.58 -2.95 3.37
N ILE A 205 2.75 -3.94 3.07
CA ILE A 205 1.90 -3.94 1.89
C ILE A 205 0.46 -3.77 2.39
N PRO A 206 -0.02 -2.51 2.54
CA PRO A 206 -1.36 -2.28 3.02
C PRO A 206 -2.39 -2.67 1.96
N GLN A 207 -3.58 -3.03 2.43
CA GLN A 207 -4.74 -3.27 1.58
C GLN A 207 -5.70 -2.09 1.70
N ASP A 208 -6.04 -1.52 0.55
CA ASP A 208 -6.97 -0.41 0.40
C ASP A 208 -8.35 -0.93 -0.04
N ASP A 209 -9.42 -0.38 0.54
CA ASP A 209 -10.83 -0.79 0.36
C ASP A 209 -11.04 -2.31 0.27
N THR A 210 -11.05 -2.97 1.42
CA THR A 210 -11.03 -4.44 1.47
C THR A 210 -12.42 -5.08 1.56
N VAL A 211 -12.43 -6.38 1.24
CA VAL A 211 -13.60 -7.27 1.19
C VAL A 211 -13.15 -8.70 1.51
N ASP A 212 -14.09 -9.60 1.72
CA ASP A 212 -13.89 -11.03 2.01
C ASP A 212 -13.40 -11.84 0.79
N TYR A 213 -13.78 -11.47 -0.43
CA TYR A 213 -13.32 -12.10 -1.68
C TYR A 213 -13.02 -11.06 -2.76
N GLY A 214 -12.15 -11.42 -3.69
CA GLY A 214 -11.81 -10.58 -4.83
C GLY A 214 -10.40 -10.84 -5.34
N TRP A 215 -10.07 -10.37 -6.53
CA TRP A 215 -8.73 -10.51 -7.10
C TRP A 215 -7.66 -9.88 -6.19
N ASN A 216 -7.98 -8.76 -5.53
CA ASN A 216 -7.12 -8.12 -4.51
C ASN A 216 -6.88 -9.03 -3.30
N ILE A 217 -7.90 -9.76 -2.84
CA ILE A 217 -7.77 -10.68 -1.71
C ILE A 217 -6.99 -11.92 -2.13
N ALA A 218 -7.22 -12.44 -3.34
CA ALA A 218 -6.44 -13.52 -3.93
C ALA A 218 -4.95 -13.17 -4.03
N GLU A 219 -4.63 -11.96 -4.47
CA GLU A 219 -3.26 -11.44 -4.52
C GLU A 219 -2.65 -11.33 -3.13
N SER A 220 -3.39 -10.79 -2.16
CA SER A 220 -2.93 -10.71 -0.77
C SER A 220 -2.62 -12.09 -0.19
N ARG A 221 -3.47 -13.09 -0.43
CA ARG A 221 -3.21 -14.50 -0.03
C ARG A 221 -1.95 -15.05 -0.69
N ARG A 222 -1.73 -14.77 -2.00
CA ARG A 222 -0.50 -15.17 -2.71
C ARG A 222 0.75 -14.51 -2.14
N LEU A 223 0.72 -13.20 -1.86
CA LEU A 223 1.85 -12.47 -1.29
C LEU A 223 2.17 -12.95 0.13
N ARG A 224 1.17 -13.16 0.99
CA ARG A 224 1.38 -13.72 2.35
C ARG A 224 2.03 -15.11 2.29
N ARG A 225 1.55 -15.98 1.40
CA ARG A 225 2.18 -17.29 1.16
C ARG A 225 3.63 -17.14 0.69
N TYR A 226 3.89 -16.19 -0.20
CA TYR A 226 5.23 -15.92 -0.71
C TYR A 226 6.19 -15.48 0.41
N VAL A 227 5.78 -14.49 1.22
CA VAL A 227 6.51 -14.01 2.41
C VAL A 227 6.86 -15.16 3.34
N SER A 228 5.89 -16.03 3.64
CA SER A 228 6.14 -17.21 4.48
C SER A 228 7.10 -18.20 3.84
N THR A 229 7.00 -18.42 2.52
CA THR A 229 7.84 -19.38 1.79
C THR A 229 9.31 -18.97 1.79
N ILE A 230 9.59 -17.67 1.65
CA ILE A 230 10.96 -17.16 1.62
C ILE A 230 11.50 -16.76 3.00
N GLY A 231 10.71 -16.92 4.07
CA GLY A 231 11.12 -16.62 5.43
C GLY A 231 11.25 -15.13 5.75
N ALA A 232 10.44 -14.25 5.13
CA ALA A 232 10.52 -12.79 5.31
C ALA A 232 9.44 -12.22 6.26
N ALA A 233 8.77 -13.07 7.04
CA ALA A 233 7.62 -12.69 7.87
C ALA A 233 7.98 -11.76 9.04
N ASP A 234 9.25 -11.70 9.44
CA ASP A 234 9.78 -10.77 10.45
C ASP A 234 9.98 -9.34 9.92
N ARG A 235 10.02 -9.17 8.60
CA ARG A 235 10.28 -7.90 7.91
C ARG A 235 9.13 -7.41 7.05
N VAL A 236 8.17 -8.26 6.72
CA VAL A 236 7.06 -7.92 5.83
C VAL A 236 5.73 -8.16 6.53
N SER A 237 4.86 -7.15 6.50
CA SER A 237 3.47 -7.26 6.94
C SER A 237 2.50 -6.91 5.82
N ILE A 238 1.39 -7.63 5.76
CA ILE A 238 0.33 -7.43 4.76
C ILE A 238 -1.01 -7.43 5.50
N TYR A 239 -1.67 -6.27 5.58
CA TYR A 239 -2.90 -6.08 6.36
C TYR A 239 -3.75 -4.90 5.82
N PRO A 240 -5.02 -4.76 6.22
CA PRO A 240 -5.90 -3.67 5.80
C PRO A 240 -5.55 -2.33 6.44
N GLY A 241 -5.76 -1.23 5.73
CA GLY A 241 -5.46 0.13 6.21
C GLY A 241 -4.27 0.72 5.48
N THR A 242 -4.49 1.85 4.80
CA THR A 242 -3.54 2.43 3.83
C THR A 242 -3.02 3.79 4.27
N ASP A 243 -3.92 4.72 4.58
CA ASP A 243 -3.63 6.12 4.86
C ASP A 243 -2.73 6.34 6.09
N GLU A 244 -2.81 5.44 7.06
CA GLU A 244 -2.05 5.46 8.30
C GLU A 244 -0.65 4.84 8.18
N THR A 245 -0.33 4.18 7.06
CA THR A 245 0.85 3.31 6.96
C THR A 245 2.17 4.04 7.26
N ALA A 246 2.35 5.25 6.72
CA ALA A 246 3.55 6.05 6.99
C ALA A 246 3.64 6.46 8.47
N MET A 247 2.50 6.78 9.11
CA MET A 247 2.47 7.09 10.55
C MET A 247 2.80 5.86 11.38
N LEU A 248 2.33 4.67 11.00
CA LEU A 248 2.66 3.41 11.68
C LEU A 248 4.16 3.09 11.59
N LEU A 249 4.77 3.28 10.42
CA LEU A 249 6.22 3.11 10.25
C LEU A 249 7.01 4.13 11.09
N LEU A 250 6.55 5.38 11.16
CA LEU A 250 7.16 6.41 12.00
C LEU A 250 7.03 6.06 13.50
N ALA A 251 5.86 5.62 13.94
CA ALA A 251 5.61 5.18 15.31
C ALA A 251 6.44 3.93 15.67
N ARG A 252 6.58 2.98 14.74
CA ARG A 252 7.45 1.80 14.90
C ARG A 252 8.89 2.23 15.12
N TYR A 253 9.41 3.12 14.29
CA TYR A 253 10.78 3.64 14.45
C TYR A 253 10.95 4.35 15.81
N ALA A 254 9.97 5.18 16.20
CA ALA A 254 9.96 5.83 17.51
C ALA A 254 10.01 4.85 18.68
N ALA A 255 9.15 3.83 18.65
CA ALA A 255 9.06 2.81 19.67
C ALA A 255 10.37 2.00 19.78
N GLN A 256 10.94 1.58 18.64
CA GLN A 256 12.22 0.87 18.59
C GLN A 256 13.35 1.70 19.19
N ARG A 257 13.46 2.98 18.81
CA ARG A 257 14.51 3.88 19.31
C ARG A 257 14.39 4.15 20.81
N ALA A 258 13.16 4.19 21.32
CA ALA A 258 12.89 4.36 22.75
C ALA A 258 13.01 3.07 23.57
N GLY A 259 13.23 1.91 22.93
CA GLY A 259 13.13 0.60 23.61
C GLY A 259 11.73 0.33 24.17
N PHE A 260 10.71 0.96 23.58
CA PHE A 260 9.33 0.90 24.05
C PHE A 260 8.55 -0.17 23.28
N THR A 261 7.89 -1.07 24.01
CA THR A 261 6.95 -2.05 23.44
C THR A 261 5.54 -1.69 23.90
N PRO A 262 4.67 -1.16 23.01
CA PRO A 262 3.32 -0.76 23.40
C PRO A 262 2.49 -1.98 23.81
N ARG A 263 1.66 -1.81 24.85
CA ARG A 263 0.64 -2.77 25.24
C ARG A 263 -0.73 -2.13 25.03
N VAL A 264 -1.55 -2.75 24.20
CA VAL A 264 -2.87 -2.23 23.84
C VAL A 264 -3.94 -3.07 24.55
N ARG A 265 -4.91 -2.39 25.17
CA ARG A 265 -6.13 -3.01 25.69
C ARG A 265 -7.33 -2.38 24.99
N LEU A 266 -8.16 -3.23 24.39
CA LEU A 266 -9.37 -2.80 23.70
C LEU A 266 -10.53 -2.70 24.70
N ARG A 267 -11.27 -1.59 24.61
CA ARG A 267 -12.53 -1.39 25.33
C ARG A 267 -13.57 -0.94 24.33
N TYR A 268 -14.59 -1.77 24.17
CA TYR A 268 -15.70 -1.54 23.26
C TYR A 268 -16.86 -0.83 23.97
N SER A 269 -17.51 0.10 23.28
CA SER A 269 -18.67 0.83 23.82
C SER A 269 -19.95 0.00 23.83
N GLY A 270 -20.07 -0.98 22.93
CA GLY A 270 -21.21 -1.90 22.84
C GLY A 270 -20.79 -3.37 23.02
N SER A 271 -21.75 -4.21 23.41
CA SER A 271 -21.54 -5.63 23.67
C SER A 271 -21.22 -6.47 22.43
N THR A 272 -21.40 -5.92 21.24
CA THR A 272 -21.13 -6.60 19.95
C THR A 272 -20.15 -5.82 19.07
N SER A 273 -19.55 -4.73 19.58
CA SER A 273 -18.67 -3.89 18.76
C SER A 273 -17.36 -4.58 18.37
N ASP A 274 -16.98 -5.64 19.08
CA ASP A 274 -15.82 -6.49 18.77
C ASP A 274 -16.00 -7.30 17.49
N GLN A 275 -17.26 -7.57 17.09
CA GLN A 275 -17.65 -8.31 15.89
C GLN A 275 -17.98 -7.42 14.69
N VAL A 276 -18.01 -6.09 14.87
CA VAL A 276 -18.34 -5.16 13.79
C VAL A 276 -17.23 -5.15 12.74
N ILE A 277 -17.63 -5.35 11.48
CA ILE A 277 -16.82 -5.14 10.28
C ILE A 277 -17.26 -3.83 9.65
N THR A 278 -16.36 -2.86 9.51
CA THR A 278 -16.64 -1.55 8.90
C THR A 278 -16.65 -1.64 7.37
N ALA A 279 -17.23 -0.64 6.70
CA ALA A 279 -17.56 -0.72 5.26
C ALA A 279 -16.38 -1.04 4.33
N TYR A 280 -15.15 -0.64 4.72
CA TYR A 280 -13.93 -0.75 3.94
C TYR A 280 -12.94 -1.81 4.48
N GLU A 281 -13.37 -2.60 5.47
CA GLU A 281 -12.52 -3.60 6.14
C GLU A 281 -13.00 -5.03 5.88
N ASP A 282 -12.06 -5.98 5.94
CA ASP A 282 -12.29 -7.41 5.67
C ASP A 282 -12.45 -8.24 6.95
N ARG A 283 -12.35 -7.61 8.13
CA ARG A 283 -12.30 -8.31 9.42
C ARG A 283 -12.93 -7.51 10.57
N PRO A 284 -13.33 -8.19 11.66
CA PRO A 284 -13.83 -7.52 12.85
C PRO A 284 -12.80 -6.58 13.48
N MET A 285 -13.28 -5.53 14.16
CA MET A 285 -12.44 -4.51 14.80
C MET A 285 -11.31 -5.07 15.68
N THR A 286 -11.56 -6.18 16.40
CA THR A 286 -10.51 -6.84 17.21
C THR A 286 -9.36 -7.33 16.35
N GLU A 287 -9.65 -7.95 15.22
CA GLU A 287 -8.64 -8.49 14.30
C GLU A 287 -7.98 -7.38 13.48
N MET A 288 -8.67 -6.26 13.24
CA MET A 288 -8.07 -5.04 12.69
C MET A 288 -6.97 -4.49 13.60
N VAL A 289 -7.27 -4.30 14.90
CA VAL A 289 -6.25 -3.76 15.82
C VAL A 289 -5.10 -4.73 16.03
N LYS A 290 -5.33 -6.06 16.04
CA LYS A 290 -4.24 -7.04 16.13
C LYS A 290 -3.29 -7.01 14.93
N ALA A 291 -3.78 -6.60 13.76
CA ALA A 291 -2.97 -6.54 12.56
C ALA A 291 -2.02 -5.32 12.52
N HIS A 292 -2.28 -4.32 13.35
CA HIS A 292 -1.54 -3.05 13.48
C HIS A 292 -0.59 -3.06 14.67
#